data_AF-A0A1A2L8D3-F1
#
_entry.id   AF-A0A1A2L8D3-F1
#
_cell.length_a   1.000
_cell.length_b   1.000
_cell.length_c   1.000
_cell.angle_alpha   90.00
_cell.angle_beta   90.00
_cell.angle_gamma   90.00
#
_symmetry.space_group_name_H-M   'P 1'
#
loop_
_entity.id
_entity.type
_entity.pdbx_description
1 polymer ?
#
loop_
_entity_poly.entity_id
_entity_poly.type
_entity_poly.pdbx_seq_one_letter_code
_entity_poly.pdbx_strand_id
1 'polypeptide(L)'
;MPGYTHVEGLTSADVQRLRTVWEPLAGSVRALIDATIRSEVDADEVAAVRALIDAATARLRAAQIDGPFGVRYTSDGDRMPWGNPAIGIRNPMAPPLVIVKDPDGGVRTDFHLGAAYEGPPGHVHGGMVAMVLDHVLGEVAASDSDRPRFTGTLTIRYLRATPLGDLHAEGRITRTDGIKAFASGHVSDAHGITAEAEGVFILPKWARGQD
;
A
#
# COMPACT_ATOMS: atom_id res chain seq x y z
N MET A 1 -13.25 -7.99 14.91
CA MET A 1 -12.26 -6.90 14.97
C MET A 1 -12.84 -5.66 14.30
N PRO A 2 -12.78 -4.45 14.89
CA PRO A 2 -13.32 -3.24 14.26
C PRO A 2 -12.64 -2.98 12.90
N GLY A 3 -13.42 -2.79 11.84
CA GLY A 3 -12.91 -2.49 10.49
C GLY A 3 -12.60 -3.69 9.59
N TYR A 4 -12.82 -4.92 10.08
CA TYR A 4 -12.74 -6.13 9.26
C TYR A 4 -14.14 -6.61 8.89
N THR A 5 -14.41 -6.77 7.59
CA THR A 5 -15.72 -7.18 7.09
C THR A 5 -15.61 -8.56 6.45
N HIS A 6 -16.30 -9.55 7.00
CA HIS A 6 -16.46 -10.84 6.35
C HIS A 6 -17.51 -10.72 5.25
N VAL A 7 -17.16 -11.10 4.02
CA VAL A 7 -18.09 -11.07 2.88
C VAL A 7 -18.61 -12.48 2.64
N GLU A 8 -19.84 -12.74 3.09
CA GLU A 8 -20.48 -14.04 2.91
C GLU A 8 -20.63 -14.40 1.43
N GLY A 9 -20.33 -15.66 1.09
CA GLY A 9 -20.54 -16.21 -0.26
C GLY A 9 -19.50 -15.78 -1.29
N LEU A 10 -18.47 -15.03 -0.91
CA LEU A 10 -17.37 -14.66 -1.80
C LEU A 10 -16.26 -15.70 -1.72
N THR A 11 -16.05 -16.43 -2.81
CA THR A 11 -14.99 -17.45 -2.92
C THR A 11 -13.65 -16.84 -3.38
N SER A 12 -12.55 -17.57 -3.23
CA SER A 12 -11.25 -17.21 -3.81
C SER A 12 -11.32 -17.02 -5.33
N ALA A 13 -12.11 -17.84 -6.02
CA ALA A 13 -12.31 -17.71 -7.46
C ALA A 13 -13.03 -16.40 -7.82
N ASP A 14 -14.03 -16.01 -7.03
CA ASP A 14 -14.69 -14.72 -7.20
C ASP A 14 -13.76 -13.55 -6.93
N VAL A 15 -12.86 -13.65 -5.96
CA VAL A 15 -11.84 -12.63 -5.70
C VAL A 15 -10.91 -12.45 -6.88
N GLN A 16 -10.43 -13.55 -7.49
CA GLN A 16 -9.60 -13.45 -8.68
C GLN A 16 -10.36 -12.82 -9.85
N ARG A 17 -11.63 -13.20 -10.06
CA ARG A 17 -12.49 -12.58 -11.08
C ARG A 17 -12.74 -11.10 -10.80
N LEU A 18 -12.96 -10.70 -9.56
CA LEU A 18 -13.13 -9.30 -9.20
C LEU A 18 -11.84 -8.52 -9.40
N ARG A 19 -10.67 -9.11 -9.10
CA ARG A 19 -9.37 -8.49 -9.33
C ARG A 19 -9.19 -8.10 -10.81
N THR A 20 -9.51 -9.00 -11.74
CA THR A 20 -9.40 -8.72 -13.19
C THR A 20 -10.32 -7.59 -13.67
N VAL A 21 -11.38 -7.26 -12.93
CA VAL A 21 -12.28 -6.15 -13.26
C VAL A 21 -11.81 -4.83 -12.65
N TRP A 22 -11.40 -4.86 -11.38
CA TRP A 22 -11.19 -3.64 -10.60
C TRP A 22 -9.76 -3.12 -10.61
N GLU A 23 -8.77 -4.00 -10.77
CA GLU A 23 -7.36 -3.60 -10.88
C GLU A 23 -7.09 -2.77 -12.15
N PRO A 24 -7.62 -3.13 -13.34
CA PRO A 24 -7.46 -2.28 -14.54
C PRO A 24 -8.08 -0.89 -14.40
N LEU A 25 -9.23 -0.76 -13.72
CA LEU A 25 -9.84 0.54 -13.46
C LEU A 25 -8.90 1.44 -12.66
N ALA A 26 -8.32 0.93 -11.57
CA ALA A 26 -7.35 1.69 -10.79
C ALA A 26 -6.08 1.99 -11.61
N GLY A 27 -5.66 1.06 -12.49
CA GLY A 27 -4.58 1.27 -13.45
C GLY A 27 -4.84 2.47 -14.38
N SER A 28 -6.03 2.57 -14.96
CA SER A 28 -6.41 3.72 -15.79
C SER A 28 -6.40 5.04 -15.00
N VAL A 29 -6.84 5.02 -13.73
CA VAL A 29 -6.80 6.22 -12.88
C VAL A 29 -5.36 6.59 -12.50
N ARG A 30 -4.46 5.62 -12.27
CA ARG A 30 -3.02 5.89 -12.07
C ARG A 30 -2.39 6.58 -13.27
N ALA A 31 -2.67 6.07 -14.48
CA ALA A 31 -2.21 6.69 -15.71
C ALA A 31 -2.77 8.12 -15.85
N LEU A 32 -4.04 8.35 -15.48
CA LEU A 32 -4.65 9.68 -15.48
C LEU A 32 -4.00 10.63 -14.46
N ILE A 33 -3.64 10.16 -13.25
CA ILE A 33 -2.94 10.98 -12.25
C ILE A 33 -1.62 11.49 -12.84
N ASP A 34 -0.82 10.59 -13.41
CA ASP A 34 0.45 10.94 -14.06
C ASP A 34 0.25 11.93 -15.23
N ALA A 35 -0.72 11.67 -16.11
CA ALA A 35 -1.04 12.56 -17.22
C ALA A 35 -1.51 13.95 -16.73
N THR A 36 -2.30 14.01 -15.66
CA THR A 36 -2.78 15.26 -15.07
C THR A 36 -1.63 16.14 -14.56
N ILE A 37 -0.57 15.52 -14.01
CA ILE A 37 0.60 16.23 -13.49
C ILE A 37 1.47 16.78 -14.63
N ARG A 38 1.63 16.00 -15.71
CA ARG A 38 2.65 16.26 -16.75
C ARG A 38 2.10 16.84 -18.06
N SER A 39 0.79 17.02 -18.19
CA SER A 39 0.16 17.51 -19.42
C SER A 39 0.35 19.01 -19.61
N GLU A 40 0.53 19.41 -20.87
CA GLU A 40 0.60 20.81 -21.33
C GLU A 40 -0.47 21.13 -22.39
N VAL A 41 -1.55 20.34 -22.45
CA VAL A 41 -2.67 20.60 -23.36
C VAL A 41 -3.36 21.94 -23.04
N ASP A 42 -4.05 22.52 -24.03
CA ASP A 42 -4.71 23.81 -23.85
C ASP A 42 -5.94 23.75 -22.92
N ALA A 43 -6.46 24.94 -22.58
CA ALA A 43 -7.56 25.08 -21.62
C ALA A 43 -8.88 24.44 -22.09
N ASP A 44 -9.12 24.39 -23.40
CA ASP A 44 -10.34 23.79 -23.96
C ASP A 44 -10.29 22.26 -23.82
N GLU A 45 -9.13 21.65 -24.08
CA GLU A 45 -8.90 20.22 -23.87
C GLU A 45 -8.96 19.86 -22.38
N VAL A 46 -8.40 20.68 -21.48
CA VAL A 46 -8.53 20.49 -20.02
C VAL A 46 -10.01 20.47 -19.61
N ALA A 47 -10.83 21.38 -20.15
CA ALA A 47 -12.27 21.42 -19.85
C ALA A 47 -13.00 20.17 -20.36
N ALA A 48 -12.67 19.70 -21.56
CA ALA A 48 -13.25 18.49 -22.15
C ALA A 48 -12.90 17.23 -21.34
N VAL A 49 -11.62 17.05 -20.99
CA VAL A 49 -11.15 15.92 -20.17
C VAL A 49 -11.80 15.95 -18.78
N ARG A 50 -11.91 17.13 -18.15
CA ARG A 50 -12.59 17.27 -16.87
C ARG A 50 -14.05 16.79 -16.94
N ALA A 51 -14.79 17.16 -17.98
CA ALA A 51 -16.18 16.71 -18.15
C ALA A 51 -16.29 15.17 -18.26
N LEU A 52 -15.33 14.52 -18.93
CA LEU A 52 -15.26 13.05 -19.01
C LEU A 52 -14.98 12.42 -17.64
N ILE A 53 -14.06 12.99 -16.87
CA ILE A 53 -13.72 12.53 -15.51
C ILE A 53 -14.92 12.67 -14.58
N ASP A 54 -15.62 13.80 -14.63
CA ASP A 54 -16.81 14.06 -13.82
C ASP A 54 -17.93 13.06 -14.18
N ALA A 55 -18.16 12.81 -15.47
CA ALA A 55 -19.14 11.82 -15.94
C ALA A 55 -18.78 10.39 -15.51
N ALA A 56 -17.51 9.99 -15.65
CA ALA A 56 -17.04 8.68 -15.20
C ALA A 56 -17.18 8.52 -13.68
N THR A 57 -16.86 9.56 -12.92
CA THR A 57 -17.02 9.60 -11.47
C THR A 57 -18.48 9.45 -11.06
N ALA A 58 -19.40 10.17 -11.71
CA ALA A 58 -20.83 10.03 -11.46
C ALA A 58 -21.34 8.60 -11.70
N ARG A 59 -20.87 7.94 -12.76
CA ARG A 59 -21.22 6.53 -13.05
C ARG A 59 -20.72 5.56 -11.98
N LEU A 60 -19.50 5.75 -11.48
CA LEU A 60 -18.97 4.94 -10.37
C LEU A 60 -19.71 5.19 -9.05
N ARG A 61 -20.17 6.42 -8.82
CA ARG A 61 -20.93 6.80 -7.63
C ARG A 61 -22.39 6.34 -7.63
N ALA A 62 -22.91 5.86 -8.75
CA ALA A 62 -24.28 5.36 -8.84
C ALA A 62 -24.54 4.13 -7.94
N ALA A 63 -23.49 3.38 -7.58
CA ALA A 63 -23.57 2.28 -6.62
C ALA A 63 -22.28 2.21 -5.79
N GLN A 64 -22.36 2.57 -4.52
CA GLN A 64 -21.23 2.55 -3.59
C GLN A 64 -21.57 1.75 -2.33
N ILE A 65 -20.52 1.30 -1.66
CA ILE A 65 -20.63 0.78 -0.30
C ILE A 65 -20.88 1.94 0.67
N ASP A 66 -21.48 1.62 1.83
CA ASP A 66 -21.51 2.54 2.95
C ASP A 66 -20.15 2.54 3.67
N GLY A 67 -19.68 3.73 4.06
CA GLY A 67 -18.46 3.88 4.85
C GLY A 67 -17.15 3.46 4.13
N PRO A 68 -16.06 3.22 4.88
CA PRO A 68 -14.75 2.90 4.33
C PRO A 68 -14.69 1.46 3.78
N PHE A 69 -13.79 1.21 2.82
CA PHE A 69 -13.60 -0.15 2.27
C PHE A 69 -13.10 -1.16 3.30
N GLY A 70 -12.21 -0.72 4.21
CA GLY A 70 -11.63 -1.54 5.28
C GLY A 70 -10.74 -2.67 4.76
N VAL A 71 -10.59 -3.71 5.59
CA VAL A 71 -10.01 -4.99 5.18
C VAL A 71 -11.15 -6.00 5.11
N ARG A 72 -11.35 -6.63 3.96
CA ARG A 72 -12.40 -7.64 3.80
C ARG A 72 -11.80 -9.05 3.81
N TYR A 73 -12.57 -10.02 4.28
CA TYR A 73 -12.22 -11.43 4.21
C TYR A 73 -13.23 -12.21 3.37
N THR A 74 -12.73 -13.11 2.54
CA THR A 74 -13.57 -14.11 1.85
C THR A 74 -13.98 -15.22 2.80
N SER A 75 -14.98 -16.02 2.38
CA SER A 75 -15.33 -17.27 3.06
C SER A 75 -14.17 -18.26 3.14
N ASP A 76 -13.21 -18.16 2.22
CA ASP A 76 -12.01 -19.01 2.15
C ASP A 76 -10.82 -18.42 2.94
N GLY A 77 -11.00 -17.27 3.61
CA GLY A 77 -9.98 -16.63 4.45
C GLY A 77 -9.06 -15.65 3.72
N ASP A 78 -9.25 -15.41 2.42
CA ASP A 78 -8.45 -14.45 1.67
C ASP A 78 -8.68 -13.03 2.17
N ARG A 79 -7.58 -12.32 2.43
CA ARG A 79 -7.60 -10.92 2.84
C ARG A 79 -7.64 -10.00 1.62
N MET A 80 -8.57 -9.06 1.61
CA MET A 80 -8.78 -8.08 0.54
C MET A 80 -8.58 -6.65 1.08
N PRO A 81 -7.33 -6.18 1.27
CA PRO A 81 -7.04 -4.81 1.68
C PRO A 81 -7.07 -3.84 0.49
N TRP A 82 -8.08 -3.95 -0.38
CA TRP A 82 -8.04 -3.36 -1.72
C TRP A 82 -8.05 -1.83 -1.76
N GLY A 83 -8.46 -1.18 -0.67
CA GLY A 83 -8.36 0.28 -0.50
C GLY A 83 -7.07 0.77 0.15
N ASN A 84 -6.16 -0.13 0.55
CA ASN A 84 -4.92 0.22 1.26
C ASN A 84 -4.01 1.13 0.39
N PRO A 85 -3.36 2.16 0.97
CA PRO A 85 -2.54 3.10 0.21
C PRO A 85 -1.20 2.55 -0.29
N ALA A 86 -0.75 1.39 0.20
CA ALA A 86 0.49 0.75 -0.23
C ALA A 86 0.22 -0.39 -1.23
N ILE A 87 -0.70 -1.29 -0.90
CA ILE A 87 -0.95 -2.56 -1.64
C ILE A 87 -2.33 -2.65 -2.29
N GLY A 88 -3.16 -1.61 -2.14
CA GLY A 88 -4.55 -1.66 -2.54
C GLY A 88 -4.73 -1.64 -4.06
N ILE A 89 -5.17 -2.76 -4.62
CA ILE A 89 -5.43 -2.86 -6.08
C ILE A 89 -6.55 -1.93 -6.57
N ARG A 90 -7.45 -1.48 -5.67
CA ARG A 90 -8.52 -0.50 -5.97
C ARG A 90 -8.17 0.92 -5.56
N ASN A 91 -6.99 1.14 -4.98
CA ASN A 91 -6.53 2.47 -4.60
C ASN A 91 -5.54 2.99 -5.66
N PRO A 92 -5.92 4.01 -6.46
CA PRO A 92 -5.01 4.56 -7.46
C PRO A 92 -3.87 5.40 -6.84
N MET A 93 -3.92 5.73 -5.55
CA MET A 93 -2.75 6.29 -4.84
C MET A 93 -1.69 5.23 -4.53
N ALA A 94 -2.04 3.94 -4.60
CA ALA A 94 -1.09 2.87 -4.32
C ALA A 94 -0.18 2.62 -5.54
N PRO A 95 1.16 2.49 -5.35
CA PRO A 95 2.13 2.16 -6.39
C PRO A 95 1.85 0.91 -7.23
N PRO A 96 1.02 -0.08 -6.83
CA PRO A 96 0.91 -0.82 -5.56
C PRO A 96 2.12 -1.73 -5.28
N LEU A 97 2.43 -1.98 -4.01
CA LEU A 97 3.48 -2.91 -3.62
C LEU A 97 3.04 -4.36 -3.82
N VAL A 98 3.87 -5.17 -4.46
CA VAL A 98 3.69 -6.63 -4.52
C VAL A 98 4.59 -7.26 -3.48
N ILE A 99 3.99 -7.71 -2.39
CA ILE A 99 4.71 -8.23 -1.23
C ILE A 99 5.10 -9.69 -1.47
N VAL A 100 6.40 -9.98 -1.37
CA VAL A 100 6.95 -11.33 -1.40
C VAL A 100 7.48 -11.64 0.00
N LYS A 101 7.02 -12.75 0.59
CA LYS A 101 7.50 -13.25 1.88
C LYS A 101 8.53 -14.35 1.64
N ASP A 102 9.73 -14.17 2.16
CA ASP A 102 10.81 -15.14 2.03
C ASP A 102 10.68 -16.25 3.09
N PRO A 103 11.17 -17.48 2.84
CA PRO A 103 11.04 -18.61 3.76
C PRO A 103 11.68 -18.39 5.14
N ASP A 104 12.65 -17.49 5.24
CA ASP A 104 13.36 -17.14 6.48
C ASP A 104 12.66 -16.04 7.29
N GLY A 105 11.47 -15.59 6.84
CA GLY A 105 10.67 -14.55 7.49
C GLY A 105 11.00 -13.12 7.03
N GLY A 106 11.85 -12.97 6.00
CA GLY A 106 12.02 -11.71 5.28
C GLY A 106 10.78 -11.32 4.48
N VAL A 107 10.65 -10.02 4.20
CA VAL A 107 9.67 -9.48 3.25
C VAL A 107 10.40 -8.56 2.29
N ARG A 108 10.07 -8.68 1.00
CA ARG A 108 10.62 -7.81 -0.05
C ARG A 108 9.57 -7.40 -1.07
N THR A 109 9.82 -6.29 -1.76
CA THR A 109 8.97 -5.79 -2.84
C THR A 109 9.77 -4.93 -3.81
N ASP A 110 9.50 -5.11 -5.10
CA ASP A 110 9.99 -4.27 -6.18
C ASP A 110 8.82 -3.42 -6.70
N PHE A 111 9.04 -2.12 -6.88
CA PHE A 111 7.98 -1.17 -7.20
C PHE A 111 8.52 0.04 -7.96
N HIS A 112 7.62 0.80 -8.59
CA HIS A 112 7.95 2.01 -9.34
C HIS A 112 7.26 3.22 -8.74
N LEU A 113 8.03 4.28 -8.45
CA LEU A 113 7.49 5.58 -8.01
C LEU A 113 7.80 6.67 -9.05
N GLY A 114 6.79 7.03 -9.84
CA GLY A 114 6.85 8.12 -10.81
C GLY A 114 6.39 9.49 -10.27
N ALA A 115 6.03 10.40 -11.17
CA ALA A 115 5.71 11.81 -10.88
C ALA A 115 4.60 11.99 -9.82
N ALA A 116 3.66 11.05 -9.72
CA ALA A 116 2.59 11.06 -8.71
C ALA A 116 3.11 11.03 -7.24
N TYR A 117 4.37 10.66 -7.04
CA TYR A 117 4.98 10.47 -5.72
C TYR A 117 6.17 11.40 -5.48
N GLU A 118 6.39 12.35 -6.38
CA GLU A 118 7.46 13.33 -6.32
C GLU A 118 7.29 14.27 -5.13
N GLY A 119 8.40 14.60 -4.48
CA GLY A 119 8.47 15.63 -3.45
C GLY A 119 9.46 16.71 -3.88
N PRO A 120 10.76 16.57 -3.55
CA PRO A 120 11.80 17.37 -4.17
C PRO A 120 11.90 17.07 -5.68
N PRO A 121 12.35 18.02 -6.50
CA PRO A 121 12.52 17.80 -7.95
C PRO A 121 13.32 16.54 -8.27
N GLY A 122 12.76 15.64 -9.07
CA GLY A 122 13.35 14.37 -9.51
C GLY A 122 13.41 13.27 -8.43
N HIS A 123 12.85 13.50 -7.24
CA HIS A 123 12.99 12.59 -6.10
C HIS A 123 11.66 12.28 -5.43
N VAL A 124 11.56 11.06 -4.90
CA VAL A 124 10.39 10.60 -4.15
C VAL A 124 10.23 11.44 -2.88
N HIS A 125 8.99 11.84 -2.59
CA HIS A 125 8.67 12.52 -1.34
C HIS A 125 9.01 11.61 -0.14
N GLY A 126 9.71 12.13 0.87
CA GLY A 126 10.15 11.31 2.02
C GLY A 126 9.00 10.58 2.74
N GLY A 127 7.81 11.19 2.79
CA GLY A 127 6.60 10.55 3.31
C GLY A 127 6.13 9.31 2.53
N MET A 128 6.40 9.24 1.22
CA MET A 128 6.10 8.04 0.41
C MET A 128 7.07 6.91 0.74
N VAL A 129 8.36 7.24 0.87
CA VAL A 129 9.38 6.28 1.37
C VAL A 129 9.00 5.77 2.76
N ALA A 130 8.51 6.65 3.64
CA ALA A 130 8.04 6.27 4.97
C ALA A 130 6.84 5.33 4.94
N MET A 131 5.87 5.57 4.05
CA MET A 131 4.72 4.68 3.86
C MET A 131 5.14 3.29 3.37
N VAL A 132 6.10 3.22 2.43
CA VAL A 132 6.65 1.93 1.96
C VAL A 132 7.33 1.19 3.11
N LEU A 133 8.20 1.85 3.86
CA LEU A 133 8.92 1.24 4.99
C LEU A 133 7.97 0.80 6.11
N ASP A 134 6.98 1.61 6.47
CA ASP A 134 5.94 1.23 7.44
C ASP A 134 5.20 -0.03 6.99
N HIS A 135 4.80 -0.09 5.72
CA HIS A 135 4.06 -1.22 5.19
C HIS A 135 4.88 -2.51 5.14
N VAL A 136 6.11 -2.43 4.63
CA VAL A 136 7.03 -3.58 4.54
C VAL A 136 7.32 -4.11 5.94
N LEU A 137 7.70 -3.24 6.89
CA LEU A 137 7.99 -3.68 8.26
C LEU A 137 6.74 -4.17 9.00
N GLY A 138 5.57 -3.62 8.68
CA GLY A 138 4.29 -4.11 9.18
C GLY A 138 3.97 -5.53 8.70
N GLU A 139 4.21 -5.83 7.43
CA GLU A 139 4.02 -7.18 6.87
C GLU A 139 4.98 -8.21 7.47
N VAL A 140 6.21 -7.80 7.80
CA VAL A 140 7.15 -8.65 8.56
C VAL A 140 6.64 -8.88 9.98
N ALA A 141 6.17 -7.82 10.66
CA ALA A 141 5.71 -7.90 12.04
C ALA A 141 4.40 -8.69 12.21
N ALA A 142 3.57 -8.72 11.17
CA ALA A 142 2.31 -9.45 11.11
C ALA A 142 2.43 -10.78 10.35
N SER A 143 3.60 -11.43 10.40
CA SER A 143 3.81 -12.76 9.78
C SER A 143 2.91 -13.86 10.35
N ASP A 144 2.45 -13.69 11.59
CA ASP A 144 1.43 -14.52 12.23
C ASP A 144 0.05 -13.86 12.11
N SER A 145 -0.86 -14.51 11.36
CA SER A 145 -2.21 -14.00 11.11
C SER A 145 -3.06 -13.86 12.37
N ASP A 146 -2.78 -14.64 13.41
CA ASP A 146 -3.54 -14.63 14.66
C ASP A 146 -3.04 -13.55 15.63
N ARG A 147 -1.92 -12.91 15.32
CA ARG A 147 -1.25 -11.93 16.18
C ARG A 147 -1.00 -10.61 15.44
N PRO A 148 -2.07 -9.86 15.12
CA PRO A 148 -1.91 -8.60 14.41
C PRO A 148 -1.07 -7.63 15.23
N ARG A 149 -0.10 -6.98 14.59
CA ARG A 149 0.74 -5.97 15.24
C ARG A 149 0.56 -4.63 14.55
N PHE A 150 0.47 -3.58 15.36
CA PHE A 150 0.29 -2.21 14.90
C PHE A 150 1.60 -1.45 15.11
N THR A 151 1.92 -0.54 14.19
CA THR A 151 3.07 0.35 14.34
C THR A 151 2.93 1.15 15.63
N GLY A 152 3.87 0.97 16.55
CA GLY A 152 4.01 1.79 17.75
C GLY A 152 5.02 2.93 17.54
N THR A 153 6.12 2.65 16.86
CA THR A 153 7.14 3.64 16.50
C THR A 153 7.81 3.24 15.20
N LEU A 154 8.11 4.22 14.36
CA LEU A 154 8.91 4.07 13.15
C LEU A 154 9.96 5.17 13.13
N THR A 155 11.23 4.78 13.08
CA THR A 155 12.38 5.69 12.96
C THR A 155 13.00 5.48 11.60
N ILE A 156 13.15 6.56 10.83
CA ILE A 156 13.69 6.50 9.46
C ILE A 156 14.92 7.40 9.36
N ARG A 157 15.97 6.88 8.73
CA ARG A 157 17.18 7.62 8.37
C ARG A 157 17.29 7.69 6.85
N TYR A 158 17.10 8.88 6.29
CA TYR A 158 17.32 9.16 4.87
C TYR A 158 18.82 9.37 4.64
N LEU A 159 19.46 8.43 3.95
CA LEU A 159 20.91 8.42 3.72
C LEU A 159 21.29 9.29 2.53
N ARG A 160 20.44 9.28 1.51
CA ARG A 160 20.54 10.07 0.28
C ARG A 160 19.15 10.27 -0.29
N ALA A 161 19.03 11.18 -1.24
CA ALA A 161 17.77 11.39 -1.93
C ALA A 161 17.38 10.12 -2.71
N THR A 162 16.11 9.71 -2.59
CA THR A 162 15.55 8.57 -3.32
C THR A 162 15.06 9.07 -4.68
N PRO A 163 15.68 8.68 -5.81
CA PRO A 163 15.24 9.13 -7.12
C PRO A 163 13.85 8.58 -7.45
N LEU A 164 13.09 9.29 -8.29
CA LEU A 164 11.93 8.69 -8.97
C LEU A 164 12.40 7.50 -9.83
N GLY A 165 11.55 6.48 -9.98
CA GLY A 165 11.84 5.30 -10.80
C GLY A 165 11.63 3.99 -10.08
N ASP A 166 12.37 2.97 -10.53
CA ASP A 166 12.32 1.61 -10.00
C ASP A 166 13.10 1.53 -8.68
N LEU A 167 12.46 0.96 -7.68
CA LEU A 167 12.94 0.89 -6.31
C LEU A 167 12.68 -0.52 -5.74
N HIS A 168 13.50 -0.86 -4.75
CA HIS A 168 13.40 -2.08 -3.98
C HIS A 168 13.21 -1.74 -2.50
N ALA A 169 12.44 -2.55 -1.78
CA ALA A 169 12.37 -2.49 -0.33
C ALA A 169 12.38 -3.88 0.28
N GLU A 170 13.08 -4.03 1.39
CA GLU A 170 13.11 -5.26 2.18
C GLU A 170 13.02 -4.96 3.68
N GLY A 171 12.55 -5.96 4.44
CA GLY A 171 12.44 -5.88 5.88
C GLY A 171 12.51 -7.25 6.54
N ARG A 172 12.90 -7.27 7.81
CA ARG A 172 13.02 -8.49 8.63
C ARG A 172 12.76 -8.22 10.11
N ILE A 173 12.32 -9.23 10.85
CA ILE A 173 12.29 -9.17 12.32
C ILE A 173 13.72 -9.22 12.83
N THR A 174 14.06 -8.30 13.73
CA THR A 174 15.33 -8.31 14.46
C THR A 174 15.19 -8.97 15.82
N ARG A 175 14.06 -8.78 16.50
CA ARG A 175 13.77 -9.36 17.81
C ARG A 175 12.27 -9.34 18.11
N THR A 176 11.80 -10.30 18.90
CA THR A 176 10.47 -10.25 19.55
C THR A 176 10.65 -10.27 21.05
N ASP A 177 9.93 -9.40 21.77
CA ASP A 177 9.93 -9.31 23.24
C ASP A 177 8.49 -9.10 23.74
N GLY A 178 7.88 -10.18 24.23
CA GLY A 178 6.49 -10.20 24.67
C GLY A 178 5.51 -9.67 23.62
N ILE A 179 4.91 -8.52 23.89
CA ILE A 179 3.93 -7.87 23.00
C ILE A 179 4.59 -7.03 21.89
N LYS A 180 5.92 -6.87 21.90
CA LYS A 180 6.66 -6.04 20.95
C LYS A 180 7.38 -6.91 19.92
N ALA A 181 7.29 -6.53 18.65
CA ALA A 181 8.18 -7.01 17.60
C ALA A 181 9.02 -5.83 17.11
N PHE A 182 10.32 -6.05 16.98
CA PHE A 182 11.28 -5.09 16.45
C PHE A 182 11.63 -5.56 15.04
N ALA A 183 11.54 -4.66 14.08
CA ALA A 183 11.83 -4.93 12.69
C ALA A 183 12.78 -3.86 12.12
N SER A 184 13.59 -4.23 11.15
CA SER A 184 14.47 -3.32 10.41
C SER A 184 14.33 -3.57 8.92
N GLY A 185 14.52 -2.54 8.12
CA GLY A 185 14.45 -2.65 6.66
C GLY A 185 14.95 -1.39 5.97
N HIS A 186 14.90 -1.41 4.65
CA HIS A 186 15.43 -0.31 3.84
C HIS A 186 14.72 -0.17 2.49
N VAL A 187 14.89 0.99 1.87
CA VAL A 187 14.55 1.26 0.46
C VAL A 187 15.85 1.52 -0.30
N SER A 188 16.00 0.91 -1.47
CA SER A 188 17.16 1.01 -2.33
C SER A 188 16.78 1.26 -3.80
N ASP A 189 17.72 1.79 -4.56
CA ASP A 189 17.68 1.83 -6.03
C ASP A 189 18.91 1.06 -6.59
N ALA A 190 19.17 1.17 -7.89
CA ALA A 190 20.30 0.52 -8.56
C ALA A 190 21.70 0.87 -8.00
N HIS A 191 21.83 1.98 -7.27
CA HIS A 191 23.05 2.48 -6.63
C HIS A 191 23.14 2.17 -5.13
N GLY A 192 22.16 1.45 -4.57
CA GLY A 192 22.17 0.98 -3.18
C GLY A 192 21.12 1.65 -2.29
N ILE A 193 21.32 1.65 -0.97
CA ILE A 193 20.32 2.10 -0.01
C ILE A 193 20.13 3.63 -0.06
N THR A 194 18.87 4.06 -0.03
CA THR A 194 18.47 5.48 0.05
C THR A 194 17.94 5.86 1.43
N ALA A 195 17.21 4.95 2.08
CA ALA A 195 16.68 5.13 3.41
C ALA A 195 16.63 3.81 4.17
N GLU A 196 16.84 3.86 5.47
CA GLU A 196 16.73 2.73 6.39
C GLU A 196 15.71 3.03 7.47
N ALA A 197 15.03 2.01 7.99
CA ALA A 197 14.09 2.15 9.08
C ALA A 197 14.25 1.07 10.14
N GLU A 198 13.94 1.48 11.38
CA GLU A 198 13.66 0.59 12.50
C GLU A 198 12.24 0.84 12.99
N GLY A 199 11.49 -0.24 13.20
CA GLY A 199 10.10 -0.21 13.64
C GLY A 199 9.86 -1.04 14.89
N VAL A 200 8.99 -0.53 15.76
CA VAL A 200 8.46 -1.25 16.92
C VAL A 200 6.97 -1.48 16.69
N PHE A 201 6.56 -2.74 16.65
CA PHE A 201 5.20 -3.16 16.37
C PHE A 201 4.59 -3.85 17.59
N ILE A 202 3.37 -3.45 17.95
CA ILE A 202 2.74 -3.79 19.22
C ILE A 202 1.51 -4.67 18.98
N LEU A 203 1.45 -5.82 19.66
CA LEU A 203 0.23 -6.62 19.78
C LEU A 203 -0.80 -5.80 20.59
N PRO A 204 -1.94 -5.40 20.02
CA PRO A 204 -2.89 -4.51 20.67
C PRO A 204 -3.57 -5.24 21.84
N LYS A 205 -4.07 -4.48 22.83
CA LYS A 205 -4.63 -5.06 24.07
C LYS A 205 -5.68 -6.14 23.83
N TRP A 206 -6.62 -5.89 22.91
CA TRP A 206 -7.69 -6.82 22.56
C TRP A 206 -7.21 -8.14 21.93
N ALA A 207 -5.98 -8.20 21.43
CA ALA A 207 -5.38 -9.41 20.84
C ALA A 207 -4.47 -10.18 21.81
N ARG A 208 -4.39 -9.77 23.08
CA ARG A 208 -3.46 -10.37 24.06
C ARG A 208 -4.03 -11.58 24.81
N GLY A 209 -5.28 -11.96 24.57
CA GLY A 209 -5.95 -13.05 25.30
C GLY A 209 -6.14 -12.75 26.79
N GLN A 210 -6.25 -11.47 27.16
CA GLN A 210 -6.50 -11.02 28.53
C GLN A 210 -7.72 -10.11 28.52
N ASP A 211 -8.86 -10.68 28.92
CA ASP A 211 -10.01 -9.94 29.45
C ASP A 211 -9.78 -9.69 30.96
#